data_AF-A0A5E6N8X0-F1
#
_entry.id   AF-A0A5E6N8X0-F1
#
_cell.length_a   1.000
_cell.length_b   1.000
_cell.length_c   1.000
_cell.angle_alpha   90.00
_cell.angle_beta   90.00
_cell.angle_gamma   90.00
#
_symmetry.space_group_name_H-M   'P 1'
#
loop_
_entity.id
_entity.type
_entity.pdbx_description
1 polymer ?
#
loop_
_entity_poly.entity_id
_entity_poly.type
_entity_poly.pdbx_seq_one_letter_code
_entity_poly.pdbx_strand_id
1 'polypeptide(L)'
;MNILDIKVKNLGRFKGGTVKVRPLTVLTGENGTGKSFFTKTLYSVFSIVNKNLLYIDATNNIQVSGAIIDVFDQSLTRKGEEDKKNIQLLKATLNELHSLLMDRKDYPIGAYIHACSTTTNTQIENFNKFIGYLDKLEKKQKFKSVSYLLIF
;
A
#
# COMPACT_ATOMS: atom_id res chain seq x y z
N MET A 1 19.37 4.14 24.43
CA MET A 1 19.30 2.68 24.23
C MET A 1 17.85 2.27 24.41
N ASN A 2 17.12 1.95 23.34
CA ASN A 2 15.69 1.68 23.43
C ASN A 2 15.44 0.35 24.15
N ILE A 3 14.81 0.45 25.31
CA ILE A 3 14.40 -0.67 26.14
C ILE A 3 13.01 -1.10 25.65
N LEU A 4 12.89 -2.32 25.14
CA LEU A 4 11.59 -2.90 24.82
C LEU A 4 11.14 -3.82 25.97
N ASP A 5 10.08 -3.42 26.65
CA ASP A 5 9.49 -4.20 27.74
C ASP A 5 8.15 -4.77 27.26
N ILE A 6 8.09 -6.10 27.14
CA ILE A 6 6.95 -6.84 26.61
C ILE A 6 6.14 -7.39 27.76
N LYS A 7 4.93 -6.87 27.94
CA LYS A 7 3.98 -7.41 28.91
C LYS A 7 3.22 -8.58 28.29
N VAL A 8 3.38 -9.75 28.87
CA VAL A 8 2.73 -11.00 28.44
C VAL A 8 1.62 -11.33 29.42
N LYS A 9 0.46 -11.72 28.91
CA LYS A 9 -0.64 -12.30 29.68
C LYS A 9 -1.26 -13.44 28.87
N ASN A 10 -1.56 -14.55 29.53
CA ASN A 10 -2.28 -15.69 28.94
C ASN A 10 -1.69 -16.23 27.63
N LEU A 11 -0.35 -16.30 27.51
CA LEU A 11 0.32 -16.80 26.32
C LEU A 11 0.79 -18.25 26.52
N GLY A 12 -0.07 -19.21 26.19
CA GLY A 12 0.21 -20.63 26.36
C GLY A 12 0.46 -20.99 27.83
N ARG A 13 1.63 -21.59 28.11
CA ARG A 13 2.07 -21.88 29.50
C ARG A 13 2.52 -20.64 30.26
N PHE A 14 2.72 -19.52 29.59
CA PHE A 14 3.10 -18.25 30.19
C PHE A 14 1.84 -17.51 30.67
N LYS A 15 1.49 -17.68 31.96
CA LYS A 15 0.28 -17.07 32.54
C LYS A 15 0.35 -15.54 32.60
N GLY A 16 1.52 -15.00 32.90
CA GLY A 16 1.78 -13.57 32.78
C GLY A 16 3.16 -13.17 33.28
N GLY A 17 3.60 -11.97 32.89
CA GLY A 17 4.87 -11.41 33.30
C GLY A 17 5.34 -10.30 32.35
N THR A 18 6.46 -9.68 32.67
CA THR A 18 7.10 -8.68 31.80
C THR A 18 8.45 -9.23 31.35
N VAL A 19 8.66 -9.36 30.04
CA VAL A 19 9.92 -9.77 29.43
C VAL A 19 10.65 -8.54 28.93
N LYS A 20 11.83 -8.30 29.50
CA LYS A 20 12.70 -7.19 29.12
C LYS A 20 13.60 -7.63 27.97
N VAL A 21 13.35 -7.15 26.76
CA VAL A 21 14.15 -7.47 25.58
C VAL A 21 15.30 -6.48 25.45
N ARG A 22 16.51 -7.02 25.31
CA ARG A 22 17.79 -6.31 25.19
C ARG A 22 18.59 -6.87 24.00
N PRO A 23 19.64 -6.18 23.51
CA PRO A 23 20.40 -6.61 22.33
C PRO A 23 20.85 -8.08 22.37
N LEU A 24 21.24 -8.57 23.55
CA LEU A 24 21.41 -9.99 23.81
C LEU A 24 20.42 -10.43 24.89
N THR A 25 19.45 -11.27 24.52
CA THR A 25 18.46 -11.84 25.45
C THR A 25 18.46 -13.35 25.29
N VAL A 26 18.84 -14.07 26.35
CA VAL A 26 18.80 -15.53 26.39
C VAL A 26 17.61 -15.97 27.23
N LEU A 27 16.71 -16.75 26.63
CA LEU A 27 15.54 -17.32 27.32
C LEU A 27 15.88 -18.72 27.80
N THR A 28 16.01 -18.90 29.11
CA THR A 28 16.35 -20.18 29.75
C THR A 28 15.18 -20.72 30.59
N GLY A 29 15.28 -21.98 31.00
CA GLY A 29 14.26 -22.68 31.80
C GLY A 29 14.07 -24.13 31.34
N GLU A 30 13.38 -24.94 32.13
CA GLU A 30 13.15 -26.37 31.86
C GLU A 30 12.40 -26.63 30.56
N ASN A 31 12.48 -27.85 30.04
CA ASN A 31 11.72 -28.26 28.85
C ASN A 31 10.21 -28.15 29.11
N GLY A 32 9.47 -27.69 28.09
CA GLY A 32 8.03 -27.50 28.21
C GLY A 32 7.61 -26.25 28.99
N THR A 33 8.49 -25.34 29.39
CA THR A 33 8.08 -24.08 30.08
C THR A 33 7.50 -23.01 29.15
N GLY A 34 7.32 -23.30 27.85
CA GLY A 34 6.72 -22.38 26.88
C GLY A 34 7.71 -21.44 26.17
N LYS A 35 9.03 -21.61 26.37
CA LYS A 35 10.09 -20.80 25.72
C LYS A 35 9.92 -20.70 24.19
N SER A 36 9.79 -21.84 23.52
CA SER A 36 9.62 -21.89 22.06
C SER A 36 8.29 -21.28 21.59
N PHE A 37 7.24 -21.37 22.41
CA PHE A 37 5.95 -20.77 22.08
C PHE A 37 6.06 -19.25 22.17
N PHE A 38 6.63 -18.72 23.25
CA PHE A 38 6.87 -17.29 23.42
C PHE A 38 7.74 -16.72 22.28
N THR A 39 8.86 -17.37 21.93
CA THR A 39 9.72 -16.89 20.84
C THR A 39 9.03 -16.93 19.48
N LYS A 40 8.26 -17.98 19.17
CA LYS A 40 7.49 -18.07 17.92
C LYS A 40 6.38 -17.03 17.85
N THR A 41 5.65 -16.78 18.94
CA THR A 41 4.66 -15.70 19.00
C THR A 41 5.33 -14.36 18.78
N LEU A 42 6.44 -14.10 19.47
CA LEU A 42 7.15 -12.84 19.36
C LEU A 42 7.66 -12.61 17.93
N TYR A 43 8.25 -13.64 17.33
CA TYR A 43 8.65 -13.64 15.93
C TYR A 43 7.46 -13.37 15.01
N SER A 44 6.33 -14.04 15.23
CA SER A 44 5.12 -13.85 14.43
C SER A 44 4.61 -12.42 14.49
N VAL A 45 4.50 -11.84 15.69
CA VAL A 45 4.08 -10.43 15.87
C VAL A 45 5.03 -9.49 15.14
N PHE A 46 6.35 -9.61 15.36
CA PHE A 46 7.31 -8.75 14.68
C PHE A 46 7.34 -8.96 13.17
N SER A 47 7.16 -10.19 12.70
CA SER A 47 7.12 -10.49 11.26
C SER A 47 5.91 -9.83 10.58
N ILE A 48 4.81 -9.63 11.30
CA ILE A 48 3.63 -8.92 10.79
C ILE A 48 3.83 -7.41 10.89
N VAL A 49 4.29 -6.91 12.04
CA VAL A 49 4.55 -5.47 12.24
C VAL A 49 5.63 -4.94 11.29
N ASN A 50 6.60 -5.78 10.92
CA ASN A 50 7.65 -5.42 9.97
C ASN A 50 7.24 -5.58 8.50
N LYS A 51 6.08 -6.19 8.21
CA LYS A 51 5.55 -6.20 6.84
C LYS A 51 4.97 -4.84 6.52
N ASN A 52 5.43 -4.26 5.43
CA ASN A 52 4.82 -3.08 4.86
C ASN A 52 3.43 -3.46 4.32
N LEU A 53 2.35 -3.15 5.03
CA LEU A 53 1.00 -3.41 4.53
C LEU A 53 0.52 -2.31 3.56
N LEU A 54 1.18 -1.14 3.54
CA LEU A 54 0.76 -0.01 2.69
C LEU A 54 0.88 -0.30 1.20
N TYR A 55 1.84 -1.13 0.77
CA TYR A 55 1.94 -1.46 -0.66
C TYR A 55 0.75 -2.30 -1.12
N ILE A 56 0.17 -3.16 -0.26
CA ILE A 56 -0.98 -4.00 -0.62
C ILE A 56 -2.17 -3.10 -0.96
N ASP A 57 -2.54 -2.20 -0.05
CA ASP A 57 -3.67 -1.29 -0.26
C ASP A 57 -3.42 -0.35 -1.45
N ALA A 58 -2.22 0.21 -1.55
CA ALA A 58 -1.87 1.11 -2.65
C ALA A 58 -1.92 0.42 -4.02
N THR A 59 -1.40 -0.81 -4.14
CA THR A 59 -1.40 -1.56 -5.40
C THR A 59 -2.80 -2.02 -5.79
N ASN A 60 -3.63 -2.45 -4.82
CA ASN A 60 -5.04 -2.75 -5.07
C ASN A 60 -5.80 -1.53 -5.60
N ASN A 61 -5.61 -0.35 -4.99
CA ASN A 61 -6.24 0.88 -5.44
C ASN A 61 -5.81 1.28 -6.86
N ILE A 62 -4.54 1.06 -7.22
CA ILE A 62 -4.05 1.29 -8.59
C ILE A 62 -4.73 0.35 -9.59
N GLN A 63 -4.90 -0.93 -9.25
CA GLN A 63 -5.59 -1.89 -10.12
C GLN A 63 -7.06 -1.52 -10.34
N VAL A 64 -7.77 -1.17 -9.26
CA VAL A 64 -9.15 -0.67 -9.34
C VAL A 64 -9.24 0.60 -10.20
N SER A 65 -8.31 1.53 -10.01
CA SER A 65 -8.24 2.76 -10.83
C SER A 65 -8.01 2.44 -12.31
N GLY A 66 -7.13 1.49 -12.62
CA GLY A 66 -6.90 1.01 -13.99
C GLY A 66 -8.18 0.48 -14.64
N ALA A 67 -8.94 -0.35 -13.91
CA ALA A 67 -10.22 -0.87 -14.39
C ALA A 67 -11.26 0.24 -14.64
N ILE A 68 -11.34 1.24 -13.74
CA ILE A 68 -12.22 2.40 -13.93
C ILE A 68 -11.83 3.19 -15.19
N ILE A 69 -10.53 3.35 -15.44
CA ILE A 69 -10.04 4.04 -16.65
C ILE A 69 -10.36 3.25 -17.91
N ASP A 70 -10.30 1.91 -17.87
CA ASP A 70 -10.71 1.07 -19.00
C ASP A 70 -12.20 1.24 -19.31
N VAL A 71 -13.07 1.27 -18.29
CA VAL A 71 -14.50 1.55 -18.44
C VAL A 71 -14.73 2.96 -18.99
N PHE A 72 -14.03 3.96 -18.45
CA PHE A 72 -14.09 5.33 -18.95
C PHE A 72 -13.67 5.41 -20.42
N ASP A 73 -12.56 4.79 -20.80
CA ASP A 73 -12.06 4.75 -22.16
C ASP A 73 -13.07 4.08 -23.12
N GLN A 74 -13.76 3.03 -22.68
CA GLN A 74 -14.84 2.40 -23.46
C GLN A 74 -16.09 3.27 -23.59
N SER A 75 -16.40 4.10 -22.58
CA SER A 75 -17.56 4.99 -22.59
C SER A 75 -17.44 6.17 -23.58
N LEU A 76 -16.23 6.47 -24.05
CA LEU A 76 -15.98 7.56 -24.98
C LEU A 76 -16.42 7.21 -26.41
N THR A 77 -17.63 7.64 -26.77
CA THR A 77 -18.26 7.43 -28.09
C THR A 77 -17.40 7.88 -29.29
N ARG A 78 -16.63 8.98 -29.14
CA ARG A 78 -15.73 9.48 -30.19
C ARG A 78 -14.43 10.01 -29.58
N LYS A 79 -13.36 9.22 -29.72
CA LYS A 79 -12.02 9.52 -29.20
C LYS A 79 -11.24 10.39 -30.18
N GLY A 80 -10.92 11.61 -29.79
CA GLY A 80 -9.88 12.40 -30.45
C GLY A 80 -8.48 11.85 -30.14
N GLU A 81 -7.49 12.28 -30.90
CA GLU A 81 -6.08 11.93 -30.64
C GLU A 81 -5.59 12.45 -29.28
N GLU A 82 -6.08 13.62 -28.84
CA GLU A 82 -5.82 14.14 -27.49
C GLU A 82 -6.38 13.21 -26.40
N ASP A 83 -7.56 12.64 -26.61
CA ASP A 83 -8.21 11.74 -25.63
C ASP A 83 -7.40 10.45 -25.48
N LYS A 84 -7.03 9.83 -26.61
CA LYS A 84 -6.20 8.61 -26.63
C LYS A 84 -4.87 8.85 -25.93
N LYS A 85 -4.20 9.97 -26.22
CA LYS A 85 -2.90 10.31 -25.64
C LYS A 85 -2.98 10.48 -24.13
N ASN A 86 -3.98 11.20 -23.62
CA ASN A 86 -4.14 11.43 -22.18
C ASN A 86 -4.50 10.14 -21.44
N ILE A 87 -5.37 9.30 -22.00
CA ILE A 87 -5.73 8.00 -21.42
C ILE A 87 -4.52 7.06 -21.40
N GLN A 88 -3.77 6.98 -22.50
CA GLN A 88 -2.57 6.14 -22.58
C GLN A 88 -1.50 6.61 -21.58
N LEU A 89 -1.28 7.92 -21.46
CA LEU A 89 -0.36 8.50 -20.48
C LEU A 89 -0.75 8.12 -19.05
N LEU A 90 -2.04 8.17 -18.72
CA LEU A 90 -2.53 7.80 -17.39
C LEU A 90 -2.33 6.31 -17.11
N LYS A 91 -2.68 5.43 -18.06
CA LYS A 91 -2.47 3.98 -17.92
C LYS A 91 -0.98 3.65 -17.73
N ALA A 92 -0.10 4.27 -18.52
CA ALA A 92 1.34 4.11 -18.36
C ALA A 92 1.82 4.58 -16.98
N THR A 93 1.35 5.74 -16.53
CA THR A 93 1.67 6.31 -15.21
C THR A 93 1.24 5.38 -14.07
N LEU A 94 0.04 4.78 -14.15
CA LEU A 94 -0.44 3.82 -13.15
C LEU A 94 0.40 2.53 -13.14
N ASN A 95 0.80 2.02 -14.31
CA ASN A 95 1.64 0.82 -14.40
C ASN A 95 3.05 1.06 -13.86
N GLU A 96 3.64 2.22 -14.13
CA GLU A 96 4.91 2.63 -13.55
C GLU A 96 4.81 2.75 -12.04
N LEU A 97 3.75 3.41 -11.53
CA LEU A 97 3.51 3.54 -10.10
C LEU A 97 3.34 2.16 -9.44
N HIS A 98 2.55 1.26 -10.02
CA HIS A 98 2.38 -0.10 -9.53
C HIS A 98 3.72 -0.83 -9.43
N SER A 99 4.55 -0.73 -10.47
CA SER A 99 5.87 -1.36 -10.51
C SER A 99 6.81 -0.81 -9.43
N LEU A 100 6.84 0.52 -9.25
CA LEU A 100 7.64 1.18 -8.21
C LEU A 100 7.24 0.75 -6.79
N LEU A 101 5.94 0.58 -6.52
CA LEU A 101 5.46 0.15 -5.21
C LEU A 101 5.78 -1.33 -4.97
N MET A 102 5.63 -2.18 -5.98
CA MET A 102 5.91 -3.62 -5.89
C MET A 102 7.39 -3.94 -5.69
N ASP A 103 8.29 -3.20 -6.33
CA ASP A 103 9.74 -3.33 -6.17
C ASP A 103 10.20 -3.09 -4.72
N ARG A 104 9.40 -2.35 -3.95
CA ARG A 104 9.73 -1.91 -2.58
C ARG A 104 8.87 -2.55 -1.51
N LYS A 105 8.12 -3.60 -1.86
CA LYS A 105 7.18 -4.27 -0.96
C LYS A 105 7.83 -4.81 0.33
N ASP A 106 9.10 -5.19 0.25
CA ASP A 106 9.86 -5.79 1.37
C ASP A 106 10.64 -4.75 2.19
N TYR A 107 10.52 -3.46 1.85
CA TYR A 107 11.20 -2.40 2.58
C TYR A 107 10.54 -2.19 3.95
N PRO A 108 11.34 -1.88 5.00
CA PRO A 108 10.80 -1.36 6.24
C PRO A 108 9.91 -0.15 5.96
N ILE A 109 8.81 -0.02 6.71
CA ILE A 109 7.77 0.98 6.43
C ILE A 109 8.31 2.42 6.26
N GLY A 110 9.28 2.83 7.09
CA GLY A 110 9.89 4.15 6.99
C GLY A 110 10.70 4.35 5.70
N ALA A 111 11.47 3.35 5.29
CA ALA A 111 12.22 3.37 4.05
C ALA A 111 11.29 3.35 2.83
N TYR A 112 10.19 2.60 2.89
CA TYR A 112 9.16 2.58 1.87
C TYR A 112 8.54 3.96 1.66
N ILE A 113 8.08 4.62 2.73
CA ILE A 113 7.45 5.95 2.66
C ILE A 113 8.41 6.97 2.06
N HIS A 114 9.67 7.00 2.54
CA HIS A 114 10.68 7.94 2.04
C HIS A 114 11.02 7.70 0.57
N ALA A 115 11.14 6.43 0.16
CA ALA A 115 11.41 6.10 -1.23
C ALA A 115 10.22 6.53 -2.11
N CYS A 116 8.98 6.32 -1.67
CA CYS A 116 7.79 6.73 -2.42
C CYS A 116 7.76 8.26 -2.59
N SER A 117 7.92 9.03 -1.50
CA SER A 117 7.85 10.50 -1.57
C SER A 117 8.89 11.14 -2.49
N THR A 118 10.04 10.50 -2.69
CA THR A 118 11.13 11.03 -3.53
C THR A 118 11.02 10.64 -5.00
N THR A 119 10.26 9.59 -5.33
CA THR A 119 10.25 9.02 -6.69
C THR A 119 8.91 9.16 -7.43
N THR A 120 7.86 9.63 -6.76
CA THR A 120 6.52 9.76 -7.36
C THR A 120 6.22 11.13 -7.99
N ASN A 121 7.19 12.06 -8.02
CA ASN A 121 6.94 13.43 -8.51
C ASN A 121 6.46 13.46 -9.96
N THR A 122 7.12 12.70 -10.86
CA THR A 122 6.72 12.60 -12.27
C THR A 122 5.31 12.04 -12.42
N GLN A 123 4.96 11.03 -11.62
CA GLN A 123 3.63 10.42 -11.65
C GLN A 123 2.56 11.42 -11.18
N ILE A 124 2.84 12.18 -10.10
CA ILE A 124 1.94 13.25 -9.61
C ILE A 124 1.70 14.31 -10.70
N GLU A 125 2.76 14.75 -11.38
CA GLU A 125 2.61 15.71 -12.50
C GLU A 125 1.75 15.16 -13.63
N ASN A 126 1.90 13.87 -13.97
CA ASN A 126 1.09 13.22 -15.00
C ASN A 126 -0.38 13.08 -14.58
N PHE A 127 -0.67 12.78 -13.31
CA PHE A 127 -2.03 12.80 -12.78
C PHE A 127 -2.65 14.21 -12.87
N ASN A 128 -1.90 15.25 -12.49
CA ASN A 128 -2.38 16.64 -12.60
C ASN A 128 -2.68 17.04 -14.04
N LYS A 129 -1.86 16.60 -15.01
CA LYS A 129 -2.15 16.80 -16.45
C LYS A 129 -3.46 16.11 -16.86
N PHE A 130 -3.72 14.89 -16.36
CA PHE A 130 -4.96 14.18 -16.65
C PHE A 130 -6.19 14.84 -16.02
N ILE A 131 -6.08 15.34 -14.78
CA ILE A 131 -7.15 16.12 -14.14
C ILE A 131 -7.49 17.35 -15.00
N GLY A 132 -6.49 18.11 -15.44
CA GLY A 132 -6.71 19.25 -16.33
C GLY A 132 -7.32 18.86 -17.69
N TYR A 133 -7.10 17.63 -18.15
CA TYR A 133 -7.79 17.08 -19.33
C TYR A 133 -9.26 16.76 -19.03
N LEU A 134 -9.58 16.17 -17.88
CA LEU A 134 -10.97 15.93 -17.47
C LEU A 134 -11.77 17.24 -17.39
N ASP A 135 -11.20 18.29 -16.81
CA ASP A 135 -11.83 19.63 -16.73
C ASP A 135 -12.17 20.19 -18.13
N LYS A 136 -11.31 19.94 -19.12
CA LYS A 136 -11.57 20.35 -20.51
C LYS A 136 -12.68 19.54 -21.15
N LEU A 137 -12.78 18.24 -20.85
CA LEU A 137 -13.83 17.39 -21.38
C LEU A 137 -15.20 17.76 -20.81
N GLU A 138 -15.28 18.08 -19.52
CA GLU A 138 -16.51 18.51 -18.86
C GLU A 138 -17.05 19.81 -19.50
N LYS A 139 -16.17 20.80 -19.70
CA LYS A 139 -16.51 22.08 -20.36
C LYS A 139 -16.96 21.93 -21.82
N LYS A 140 -16.56 20.85 -22.51
CA LYS A 140 -16.91 20.59 -23.91
C LYS A 140 -18.28 19.93 -24.10
N GLN A 141 -19.04 19.63 -23.03
CA GLN A 141 -20.32 18.88 -23.08
C GLN A 141 -20.32 17.72 -24.08
N LYS A 142 -19.34 16.81 -23.95
CA LYS A 142 -19.34 15.53 -24.69
C LYS A 142 -19.94 14.36 -23.90
N PHE A 143 -20.50 14.60 -22.72
CA PHE A 143 -21.11 13.57 -21.89
C PHE A 143 -22.63 13.79 -21.77
N LYS A 144 -23.41 12.79 -22.17
CA LYS A 144 -24.72 12.55 -21.54
C LYS A 144 -24.42 11.96 -20.17
N SER A 145 -24.42 12.80 -19.13
CA SER A 145 -24.41 12.47 -17.69
C SER A 145 -23.61 11.24 -17.24
N VAL A 146 -22.53 11.46 -16.49
CA VAL A 146 -21.88 10.39 -15.71
C VAL A 146 -22.68 10.18 -14.42
N SER A 147 -23.37 9.05 -14.29
CA SER A 147 -24.00 8.63 -13.03
C SER A 147 -22.98 7.86 -12.20
N TYR A 148 -22.57 8.42 -11.05
CA TYR A 148 -21.80 7.67 -10.05
C TYR A 148 -22.74 6.64 -9.41
N LEU A 149 -22.43 5.35 -9.57
CA LEU A 149 -22.99 4.34 -8.67
C LEU A 149 -22.13 4.37 -7.40
N LEU A 150 -22.62 5.05 -6.36
CA LEU A 150 -22.12 4.89 -5.00
C LEU A 150 -22.50 3.48 -4.54
N ILE A 151 -21.55 2.55 -4.61
CA ILE A 151 -21.67 1.26 -3.91
C ILE A 151 -21.11 1.51 -2.50
N PHE A 152 -22.01 1.61 -1.52
CA PHE A 152 -21.72 1.57 -0.10
C PHE A 152 -21.36 0.16 0.36
#